data_AF-A0A7X8WLA0-F1
#
_entry.id   AF-A0A7X8WLA0-F1
#
_cell.length_a   1.000
_cell.length_b   1.000
_cell.length_c   1.000
_cell.angle_alpha   90.00
_cell.angle_beta   90.00
_cell.angle_gamma   90.00
#
_symmetry.space_group_name_H-M   'P 1'
#
loop_
_entity.id
_entity.type
_entity.pdbx_description
1 polymer ?
#
loop_
_entity_poly.entity_id
_entity_poly.type
_entity_poly.pdbx_seq_one_letter_code
_entity_poly.pdbx_strand_id
1 'polypeptide(L)'
;GSANCSDAAFNRSDNLKGNSEFLIHLKSDLPEVSVDAIKKSLLLAYNDLQLFVRYERSIDSDTKPEKEEDNRQVEYQFLLSLKNSLKAWIEPRQEKGNNLYNIHLKLKLPDSFQRKGYKVTCSLLGHPTLEEAISSKNKTFSFQFIPLHKVSSFMHWTITGSDIEIPIELVTKVEINGMPDFRLSSVLRSIIDSSDKFLALLRSVLSDEPHFAVPKTISSSNVLSDGLYGDITTLNFTTPIYEELLFALSRHPNRLYSLASLIEKLDKEDEESIIPKEFLEIWENVKELLPNE
;
A
#
# COMPACT_ATOMS: atom_id res chain seq x y z
N GLY A 1 16.89 -5.86 21.56
CA GLY A 1 17.15 -6.95 20.61
C GLY A 1 15.91 -7.19 19.78
N SER A 2 16.04 -7.81 18.60
CA SER A 2 14.88 -8.20 17.78
C SER A 2 14.12 -9.40 18.33
N ALA A 3 14.82 -10.25 19.10
CA ALA A 3 14.26 -11.45 19.71
C ALA A 3 13.21 -11.13 20.79
N ASN A 4 12.06 -11.77 20.70
CA ASN A 4 11.20 -12.00 21.87
C ASN A 4 11.82 -13.11 22.75
N CYS A 5 11.42 -13.23 24.01
CA CYS A 5 11.94 -14.28 24.90
C CYS A 5 11.26 -15.64 24.67
N SER A 6 11.20 -16.10 23.42
CA SER A 6 10.55 -17.35 23.01
C SER A 6 11.56 -18.45 22.68
N ASP A 7 11.13 -19.71 22.75
CA ASP A 7 11.97 -20.85 22.33
C ASP A 7 12.37 -20.75 20.86
N ALA A 8 11.51 -20.22 19.98
CA ALA A 8 11.82 -20.02 18.56
C ALA A 8 12.94 -19.00 18.31
N ALA A 9 13.14 -18.05 19.23
CA ALA A 9 14.19 -17.04 19.15
C ALA A 9 15.54 -17.53 19.70
N PHE A 10 15.54 -18.48 20.65
CA PHE A 10 16.75 -18.94 21.33
C PHE A 10 17.21 -20.35 20.93
N ASN A 11 16.29 -21.24 20.58
CA ASN A 11 16.58 -22.65 20.33
C ASN A 11 16.48 -22.97 18.83
N ARG A 12 17.63 -23.27 18.21
CA ARG A 12 17.70 -23.92 16.90
C ARG A 12 17.74 -25.42 17.11
N SER A 13 16.65 -26.11 16.81
CA SER A 13 16.66 -27.58 16.71
C SER A 13 17.19 -27.98 15.32
N ASP A 14 17.94 -29.08 15.25
CA ASP A 14 18.66 -29.55 14.04
C ASP A 14 17.79 -29.69 12.77
N ASN A 15 16.45 -29.72 12.91
CA ASN A 15 15.50 -29.86 11.81
C ASN A 15 14.61 -28.63 11.54
N LEU A 16 14.76 -27.52 12.27
CA LEU A 16 13.99 -26.28 12.07
C LEU A 16 14.93 -25.06 12.03
N LYS A 17 14.89 -24.31 10.92
CA LYS A 17 15.58 -23.02 10.82
C LYS A 17 14.89 -22.03 11.76
N GLY A 18 15.43 -21.85 12.96
CA GLY A 18 14.98 -20.81 13.91
C GLY A 18 15.16 -19.40 13.34
N ASN A 19 14.58 -18.41 14.01
CA ASN A 19 14.65 -17.03 13.56
C ASN A 19 16.09 -16.52 13.46
N SER A 20 16.32 -15.56 12.57
CA SER A 20 17.57 -14.80 12.53
C SER A 20 17.40 -13.54 13.36
N GLU A 21 17.89 -13.60 14.59
CA GLU A 21 17.79 -12.53 15.57
C GLU A 21 19.11 -11.77 15.69
N PHE A 22 19.04 -10.47 15.99
CA PHE A 22 20.20 -9.64 16.27
C PHE A 22 19.98 -8.77 17.51
N LEU A 23 21.06 -8.51 18.21
CA LEU A 23 21.07 -7.65 19.39
C LEU A 23 22.09 -6.54 19.18
N ILE A 24 21.64 -5.31 19.33
CA ILE A 24 22.50 -4.13 19.26
C ILE A 24 22.78 -3.69 20.69
N HIS A 25 24.05 -3.61 21.05
CA HIS A 25 24.49 -3.01 22.30
C HIS A 25 24.71 -1.52 22.05
N LEU A 26 23.91 -0.67 22.69
CA LEU A 26 24.12 0.78 22.69
C LEU A 26 25.00 1.15 23.89
N LYS A 27 26.13 1.82 23.64
CA LYS A 27 27.10 2.21 24.66
C LYS A 27 27.16 3.73 24.74
N SER A 28 27.05 4.27 25.94
CA SER A 28 27.15 5.71 26.20
C SER A 28 27.76 5.93 27.57
N ASP A 29 28.63 6.95 27.68
CA ASP A 29 29.21 7.38 28.96
C ASP A 29 28.34 8.45 29.65
N LEU A 30 27.24 8.87 29.01
CA LEU A 30 26.30 9.82 29.59
C LEU A 30 25.36 9.11 30.58
N PRO A 31 25.30 9.54 31.85
CA PRO A 31 24.53 8.87 32.90
C PRO A 31 23.01 8.88 32.64
N GLU A 32 22.50 9.88 31.92
CA GLU A 32 21.06 10.07 31.62
C GLU A 32 20.50 9.02 30.65
N VAL A 33 21.35 8.47 29.78
CA VAL A 33 20.98 7.41 28.82
C VAL A 33 21.54 6.05 29.22
N SER A 34 21.98 5.92 30.48
CA SER A 34 22.34 4.63 31.06
C SER A 34 21.13 3.70 31.06
N VAL A 35 21.38 2.39 30.92
CA VAL A 35 20.32 1.37 30.97
C VAL A 35 19.47 1.50 32.23
N ASP A 36 20.09 1.82 33.36
CA ASP A 36 19.40 2.02 34.63
C ASP A 36 18.52 3.27 34.65
N ALA A 37 18.99 4.38 34.08
CA ALA A 37 18.20 5.61 33.97
C ALA A 37 16.98 5.43 33.05
N ILE A 38 17.17 4.79 31.88
CA ILE A 38 16.09 4.48 30.93
C ILE A 38 15.10 3.49 31.54
N LYS A 39 15.59 2.43 32.22
CA LYS A 39 14.73 1.47 32.90
C LYS A 39 13.91 2.15 33.99
N LYS A 40 14.51 3.05 34.76
CA LYS A 40 13.79 3.84 35.77
C LYS A 40 12.73 4.72 35.12
N SER A 41 13.04 5.43 34.03
CA SER A 41 12.06 6.28 33.33
C SER A 41 10.88 5.49 32.77
N LEU A 42 11.12 4.30 32.22
CA LEU A 42 10.07 3.44 31.67
C LEU A 42 9.15 2.85 32.75
N LEU A 43 9.68 2.61 33.96
CA LEU A 43 8.90 2.02 35.07
C LEU A 43 8.21 3.07 35.95
N LEU A 44 8.51 4.36 35.77
CA LEU A 44 7.82 5.44 36.47
C LEU A 44 6.41 5.64 35.88
N ALA A 45 5.42 5.84 36.74
CA ALA A 45 4.08 6.23 36.30
C ALA A 45 4.14 7.63 35.69
N TYR A 46 3.55 7.80 34.51
CA TYR A 46 3.36 9.10 33.87
C TYR A 46 1.87 9.43 33.92
N ASN A 47 1.47 10.51 34.59
CA ASN A 47 0.05 10.87 34.80
C ASN A 47 -0.80 9.69 35.33
N ASP A 48 -0.34 9.04 36.41
CA ASP A 48 -0.99 7.87 37.04
C ASP A 48 -1.15 6.63 36.12
N LEU A 49 -0.58 6.65 34.91
CA LEU A 49 -0.54 5.52 33.98
C LEU A 49 0.82 4.82 34.09
N GLN A 50 0.80 3.60 34.61
CA GLN A 50 1.94 2.72 34.62
C GLN A 50 1.97 1.90 33.33
N LEU A 51 2.66 2.41 32.30
CA LEU A 51 2.71 1.81 30.96
C LEU A 51 3.46 0.47 30.94
N PHE A 52 4.43 0.29 31.84
CA PHE A 52 5.25 -0.91 31.91
C PHE A 52 5.20 -1.50 33.32
N VAL A 53 4.73 -2.74 33.40
CA VAL A 53 4.77 -3.53 34.63
C VAL A 53 5.89 -4.56 34.49
N ARG A 54 6.56 -4.87 35.60
CA ARG A 54 7.55 -5.96 35.63
C ARG A 54 6.83 -7.26 35.28
N TYR A 55 7.21 -7.87 34.16
CA TYR A 55 6.77 -9.22 33.83
C TYR A 55 7.37 -10.21 34.83
N GLU A 56 6.51 -10.84 35.63
CA GLU A 56 6.87 -12.00 36.44
C GLU A 56 6.34 -13.24 35.73
N ARG A 57 7.26 -14.15 35.37
CA ARG A 57 6.90 -15.40 34.71
C ARG A 57 6.17 -16.28 35.71
N SER A 58 4.84 -16.34 35.65
CA SER A 58 4.11 -17.45 36.22
C SER A 58 4.48 -18.69 35.42
N ILE A 59 4.84 -19.77 36.11
CA ILE A 59 4.91 -21.09 35.48
C ILE A 59 3.46 -21.51 35.31
N ASP A 60 2.79 -20.96 34.30
CA ASP A 60 1.45 -21.40 33.95
C ASP A 60 1.59 -22.83 33.42
N SER A 61 1.08 -23.78 34.21
CA SER A 61 0.90 -25.16 33.81
C SER A 61 0.12 -25.22 32.50
N ASP A 62 0.70 -25.84 31.47
CA ASP A 62 0.05 -26.18 30.21
C ASP A 62 -0.82 -25.06 29.62
N THR A 63 -0.21 -23.91 29.27
CA THR A 63 -0.74 -23.14 28.15
C THR A 63 -0.61 -24.06 26.94
N LYS A 64 -1.72 -24.72 26.55
CA LYS A 64 -1.81 -25.36 25.23
C LYS A 64 -1.25 -24.34 24.24
N PRO A 65 -0.30 -24.71 23.35
CA PRO A 65 0.25 -23.77 22.39
C PRO A 65 -0.92 -23.06 21.73
N GLU A 66 -0.90 -21.72 21.74
CA GLU A 66 -1.91 -20.95 21.04
C GLU A 66 -2.05 -21.53 19.64
N LYS A 67 -3.28 -21.84 19.22
CA LYS A 67 -3.56 -22.51 17.93
C LYS A 67 -2.99 -21.75 16.72
N GLU A 68 -2.56 -20.51 16.92
CA GLU A 68 -1.80 -19.70 15.98
C GLU A 68 -0.50 -20.39 15.49
N GLU A 69 0.17 -21.21 16.31
CA GLU A 69 1.35 -21.96 15.86
C GLU A 69 1.03 -23.03 14.80
N ASP A 70 -0.18 -23.58 14.77
CA ASP A 70 -0.60 -24.63 13.82
C ASP A 70 -0.82 -24.06 12.40
N ASN A 71 -1.36 -22.84 12.30
CA ASN A 71 -1.64 -22.18 11.03
C ASN A 71 -0.38 -21.75 10.26
N ARG A 72 0.74 -21.48 10.96
CA ARG A 72 2.00 -21.05 10.33
C ARG A 72 2.57 -22.07 9.36
N GLN A 73 2.39 -23.36 9.64
CA GLN A 73 2.84 -24.42 8.74
C GLN A 73 2.01 -24.43 7.44
N VAL A 74 0.70 -24.22 7.54
CA VAL A 74 -0.19 -24.11 6.38
C VAL A 74 0.19 -22.91 5.53
N GLU A 75 0.38 -21.75 6.15
CA GLU A 75 0.81 -20.51 5.49
C GLU A 75 2.16 -20.69 4.79
N TYR A 76 3.16 -21.24 5.47
CA TYR A 76 4.48 -21.48 4.90
C TYR A 76 4.44 -22.40 3.66
N GLN A 77 3.68 -23.50 3.75
CA GLN A 77 3.51 -24.41 2.60
C GLN A 77 2.79 -23.73 1.43
N PHE A 78 1.83 -22.86 1.72
CA PHE A 78 1.16 -22.06 0.71
C PHE A 78 2.13 -21.09 0.02
N LEU A 79 2.89 -20.31 0.78
CA LEU A 79 3.88 -19.36 0.26
C LEU A 79 4.96 -20.04 -0.59
N LEU A 80 5.42 -21.23 -0.18
CA LEU A 80 6.31 -22.04 -1.01
C LEU A 80 5.65 -22.46 -2.33
N SER A 81 4.37 -22.79 -2.33
CA SER A 81 3.65 -23.15 -3.55
C SER A 81 3.49 -21.96 -4.51
N LEU A 82 3.26 -20.75 -3.97
CA LEU A 82 3.23 -19.52 -4.75
C LEU A 82 4.59 -19.29 -5.43
N LYS A 83 5.68 -19.34 -4.65
CA LYS A 83 7.03 -19.13 -5.15
C LYS A 83 7.43 -20.12 -6.26
N ASN A 84 7.04 -21.40 -6.13
CA ASN A 84 7.52 -22.46 -7.02
C ASN A 84 6.62 -22.72 -8.23
N SER A 85 5.35 -22.35 -8.17
CA SER A 85 4.37 -22.79 -9.17
C SER A 85 3.43 -21.72 -9.71
N LEU A 86 3.37 -20.54 -9.07
CA LEU A 86 2.52 -19.47 -9.55
C LEU A 86 3.07 -18.92 -10.87
N LYS A 87 2.22 -18.88 -11.89
CA LYS A 87 2.44 -18.13 -13.12
C LYS A 87 1.28 -17.18 -13.30
N ALA A 88 1.57 -15.91 -13.53
CA ALA A 88 0.57 -14.90 -13.81
C ALA A 88 0.91 -14.13 -15.09
N TRP A 89 -0.10 -13.80 -15.87
CA TRP A 89 0.02 -12.97 -17.06
C TRP A 89 -1.25 -12.14 -17.24
N ILE A 90 -1.13 -11.04 -18.00
CA ILE A 90 -2.23 -10.13 -18.28
C ILE A 90 -2.39 -9.96 -19.78
N GLU A 91 -3.64 -9.88 -20.24
CA GLU A 91 -3.98 -9.70 -21.64
C GLU A 91 -4.97 -8.55 -21.81
N PRO A 92 -4.77 -7.64 -22.78
CA PRO A 92 -5.72 -6.59 -23.09
C PRO A 92 -6.97 -7.18 -23.74
N ARG A 93 -8.13 -6.65 -23.38
CA ARG A 93 -9.39 -6.99 -24.04
C ARG A 93 -9.60 -6.05 -25.22
N GLN A 94 -9.74 -6.59 -26.42
CA GLN A 94 -10.01 -5.80 -27.63
C GLN A 94 -11.49 -5.38 -27.69
N GLU A 95 -11.92 -4.52 -26.76
CA GLU A 95 -13.18 -3.78 -26.85
C GLU A 95 -12.83 -2.31 -27.06
N LYS A 96 -13.36 -1.70 -28.13
CA LYS A 96 -13.05 -0.31 -28.49
C LYS A 96 -13.40 0.63 -27.33
N GLY A 97 -12.43 1.43 -26.90
CA GLY A 97 -12.61 2.56 -25.98
C GLY A 97 -12.46 2.26 -24.49
N ASN A 98 -12.28 0.99 -24.09
CA ASN A 98 -12.10 0.64 -22.68
C ASN A 98 -10.78 -0.13 -22.50
N ASN A 99 -9.81 0.49 -21.80
CA ASN A 99 -8.54 -0.12 -21.36
C ASN A 99 -8.78 -1.22 -20.30
N LEU A 100 -9.51 -2.26 -20.68
CA LEU A 100 -9.87 -3.41 -19.85
C LEU A 100 -8.91 -4.55 -20.10
N TYR A 101 -8.58 -5.26 -19.03
CA TYR A 101 -7.63 -6.34 -19.03
C TYR A 101 -8.21 -7.57 -18.34
N ASN A 102 -7.74 -8.73 -18.78
CA ASN A 102 -7.93 -9.98 -18.08
C ASN A 102 -6.62 -10.38 -17.41
N ILE A 103 -6.66 -10.70 -16.12
CA ILE A 103 -5.51 -11.18 -15.37
C ILE A 103 -5.68 -12.67 -15.16
N HIS A 104 -4.73 -13.45 -15.64
CA HIS A 104 -4.73 -14.91 -15.55
C HIS A 104 -3.70 -15.37 -14.53
N LEU A 105 -4.10 -16.30 -13.68
CA LEU A 105 -3.22 -16.93 -12.70
C LEU A 105 -3.33 -18.44 -12.85
N LYS A 106 -2.18 -19.10 -12.82
CA LYS A 106 -2.07 -20.55 -12.79
C LYS A 106 -1.24 -20.94 -11.58
N LEU A 107 -1.87 -21.66 -10.65
CA LEU A 107 -1.25 -22.09 -9.40
C LEU A 107 -1.43 -23.59 -9.22
N LYS A 108 -0.38 -24.26 -8.72
CA LYS A 108 -0.46 -25.64 -8.27
C LYS A 108 -0.40 -25.68 -6.74
N LEU A 109 -1.55 -25.93 -6.12
CA LEU A 109 -1.62 -26.13 -4.67
C LEU A 109 -0.87 -27.41 -4.23
N PRO A 110 -0.31 -27.44 -3.02
CA PRO A 110 0.32 -28.63 -2.46
C PRO A 110 -0.67 -29.79 -2.31
N ASP A 111 -0.21 -31.04 -2.47
CA ASP A 111 -1.07 -32.23 -2.29
C ASP A 111 -1.59 -32.36 -0.84
N SER A 112 -0.91 -31.76 0.14
CA SER A 112 -1.39 -31.65 1.54
C SER A 112 -2.69 -30.86 1.65
N PHE A 113 -2.87 -29.80 0.85
CA PHE A 113 -4.08 -28.97 0.88
C PHE A 113 -5.30 -29.77 0.43
N GLN A 114 -5.13 -30.63 -0.59
CA GLN A 114 -6.21 -31.50 -1.05
C GLN A 114 -6.56 -32.58 -0.03
N ARG A 115 -5.54 -33.23 0.56
CA ARG A 115 -5.74 -34.29 1.57
C ARG A 115 -6.46 -33.78 2.82
N LYS A 116 -6.17 -32.56 3.24
CA LYS A 116 -6.82 -31.91 4.38
C LYS A 116 -8.13 -31.20 4.03
N GLY A 117 -8.47 -31.09 2.74
CA GLY A 117 -9.69 -30.41 2.31
C GLY A 117 -9.65 -28.89 2.45
N TYR A 118 -8.46 -28.28 2.40
CA TYR A 118 -8.31 -26.83 2.44
C TYR A 118 -8.91 -26.17 1.20
N LYS A 119 -9.65 -25.09 1.44
CA LYS A 119 -10.17 -24.21 0.40
C LYS A 119 -9.33 -22.95 0.38
N VAL A 120 -8.82 -22.62 -0.81
CA VAL A 120 -8.06 -21.39 -1.04
C VAL A 120 -8.86 -20.52 -1.99
N THR A 121 -9.02 -19.26 -1.65
CA THR A 121 -9.57 -18.25 -2.54
C THR A 121 -8.55 -17.16 -2.81
N CYS A 122 -8.71 -16.48 -3.94
CA CYS A 122 -7.87 -15.38 -4.37
C CYS A 122 -8.74 -14.21 -4.81
N SER A 123 -8.40 -13.00 -4.40
CA SER A 123 -8.95 -11.77 -4.97
C SER A 123 -7.85 -10.77 -5.28
N LEU A 124 -8.15 -9.85 -6.20
CA LEU A 124 -7.28 -8.71 -6.48
C LEU A 124 -7.38 -7.72 -5.31
N LEU A 125 -6.24 -7.20 -4.84
CA LEU A 125 -6.25 -6.18 -3.79
C LEU A 125 -7.01 -4.94 -4.29
N GLY A 126 -8.00 -4.49 -3.51
CA GLY A 126 -8.93 -3.41 -3.88
C GLY A 126 -10.20 -3.88 -4.59
N HIS A 127 -10.33 -5.19 -4.84
CA HIS A 127 -11.50 -5.83 -5.46
C HIS A 127 -11.95 -7.10 -4.71
N PRO A 128 -12.35 -6.99 -3.44
CA PRO A 128 -12.73 -8.15 -2.63
C PRO A 128 -13.93 -8.92 -3.21
N THR A 129 -14.78 -8.27 -4.02
CA THR A 129 -15.93 -8.89 -4.68
C THR A 129 -15.56 -9.79 -5.86
N LEU A 130 -14.34 -9.64 -6.41
CA LEU A 130 -13.81 -10.50 -7.47
C LEU A 130 -12.95 -11.59 -6.85
N GLU A 131 -13.62 -12.55 -6.24
CA GLU A 131 -13.00 -13.69 -5.57
C GLU A 131 -13.10 -14.94 -6.43
N GLU A 132 -11.97 -15.60 -6.65
CA GLU A 132 -11.85 -16.84 -7.41
C GLU A 132 -11.44 -17.99 -6.48
N ALA A 133 -12.22 -19.07 -6.49
CA ALA A 133 -11.91 -20.27 -5.72
C ALA A 133 -10.89 -21.14 -6.45
N ILE A 134 -9.77 -21.43 -5.78
CA ILE A 134 -8.68 -22.24 -6.32
C ILE A 134 -8.99 -23.72 -6.07
N SER A 135 -9.81 -24.29 -6.94
CA SER A 135 -10.20 -25.70 -6.90
C SER A 135 -9.26 -26.58 -7.73
N SER A 136 -8.45 -27.39 -7.04
CA SER A 136 -7.71 -28.56 -7.56
C SER A 136 -6.72 -28.34 -8.72
N LYS A 137 -5.94 -29.39 -9.01
CA LYS A 137 -4.63 -29.41 -9.68
C LYS A 137 -4.55 -28.49 -10.91
N ASN A 138 -3.69 -27.48 -10.80
CA ASN A 138 -3.07 -26.75 -11.92
C ASN A 138 -4.08 -26.04 -12.85
N LYS A 139 -5.18 -25.55 -12.28
CA LYS A 139 -6.20 -24.80 -13.02
C LYS A 139 -5.77 -23.35 -13.20
N THR A 140 -6.02 -22.81 -14.39
CA THR A 140 -5.93 -21.37 -14.64
C THR A 140 -7.25 -20.73 -14.19
N PHE A 141 -7.17 -19.67 -13.40
CA PHE A 141 -8.31 -18.80 -13.06
C PHE A 141 -8.03 -17.38 -13.58
N SER A 142 -9.09 -16.60 -13.79
CA SER A 142 -8.97 -15.31 -14.45
C SER A 142 -9.89 -14.27 -13.84
N PHE A 143 -9.33 -13.11 -13.49
CA PHE A 143 -10.11 -11.91 -13.21
C PHE A 143 -10.36 -11.18 -14.52
N GLN A 144 -11.62 -10.96 -14.85
CA GLN A 144 -12.02 -10.36 -16.13
C GLN A 144 -12.48 -8.92 -15.96
N PHE A 145 -12.42 -8.15 -17.04
CA PHE A 145 -12.93 -6.78 -17.11
C PHE A 145 -12.30 -5.84 -16.08
N ILE A 146 -10.98 -5.96 -15.87
CA ILE A 146 -10.25 -5.11 -14.92
C ILE A 146 -9.79 -3.85 -15.64
N PRO A 147 -10.26 -2.64 -15.27
CA PRO A 147 -9.71 -1.39 -15.81
C PRO A 147 -8.22 -1.28 -15.49
N LEU A 148 -7.42 -0.75 -16.42
CA LEU A 148 -5.97 -0.64 -16.25
C LEU A 148 -5.54 0.00 -14.93
N HIS A 149 -6.19 1.10 -14.53
CA HIS A 149 -5.91 1.80 -13.27
C HIS A 149 -6.26 0.97 -12.02
N LYS A 150 -7.02 -0.11 -12.16
CA LYS A 150 -7.40 -1.06 -11.10
C LYS A 150 -6.60 -2.35 -11.12
N VAL A 151 -5.72 -2.51 -12.11
CA VAL A 151 -4.81 -3.64 -12.19
C VAL A 151 -3.76 -3.53 -11.07
N SER A 152 -3.65 -4.59 -10.26
CA SER A 152 -2.74 -4.68 -9.13
C SER A 152 -1.88 -5.94 -9.18
N SER A 153 -0.61 -5.82 -8.81
CA SER A 153 0.28 -6.98 -8.57
C SER A 153 0.07 -7.61 -7.20
N PHE A 154 -0.75 -7.03 -6.33
CA PHE A 154 -1.03 -7.56 -5.01
C PHE A 154 -2.30 -8.41 -5.04
N MET A 155 -2.16 -9.64 -4.57
CA MET A 155 -3.24 -10.60 -4.45
C MET A 155 -3.53 -10.85 -2.98
N HIS A 156 -4.81 -10.86 -2.63
CA HIS A 156 -5.30 -11.28 -1.33
C HIS A 156 -5.71 -12.75 -1.40
N TRP A 157 -5.27 -13.54 -0.43
CA TRP A 157 -5.58 -14.96 -0.34
C TRP A 157 -6.22 -15.28 0.99
N THR A 158 -7.22 -16.15 0.94
CA THR A 158 -7.87 -16.68 2.15
C THR A 158 -7.80 -18.19 2.11
N ILE A 159 -7.33 -18.80 3.21
CA ILE A 159 -7.27 -20.26 3.39
C ILE A 159 -8.21 -20.65 4.52
N THR A 160 -9.13 -21.58 4.23
CA THR A 160 -10.07 -22.14 5.19
C THR A 160 -10.02 -23.67 5.18
N GLY A 161 -10.35 -24.30 6.31
CA GLY A 161 -10.25 -25.74 6.51
C GLY A 161 -11.01 -26.20 7.75
N SER A 162 -11.26 -27.50 7.88
CA SER A 162 -11.93 -28.04 9.07
C SER A 162 -11.08 -27.96 10.34
N ASP A 163 -9.75 -28.02 10.19
CA ASP A 163 -8.75 -27.83 11.25
C ASP A 163 -8.29 -26.36 11.39
N ILE A 164 -8.87 -25.44 10.61
CA ILE A 164 -8.59 -23.99 10.65
C ILE A 164 -9.80 -23.28 11.26
N GLU A 165 -9.70 -22.91 12.53
CA GLU A 165 -10.78 -22.21 13.25
C GLU A 165 -10.92 -20.74 12.80
N ILE A 166 -9.78 -20.08 12.57
CA ILE A 166 -9.70 -18.69 12.09
C ILE A 166 -9.09 -18.72 10.68
N PRO A 167 -9.77 -18.19 9.64
CA PRO A 167 -9.23 -18.13 8.29
C PRO A 167 -7.84 -17.49 8.24
N ILE A 168 -6.93 -18.07 7.47
CA ILE A 168 -5.61 -17.49 7.24
C ILE A 168 -5.76 -16.50 6.09
N GLU A 169 -5.48 -15.22 6.36
CA GLU A 169 -5.53 -14.13 5.39
C GLU A 169 -4.12 -13.60 5.13
N LEU A 170 -3.74 -13.51 3.86
CA LEU A 170 -2.43 -12.98 3.49
C LEU A 170 -2.48 -12.20 2.18
N VAL A 171 -1.57 -11.23 2.05
CA VAL A 171 -1.38 -10.45 0.82
C VAL A 171 0.01 -10.72 0.28
N THR A 172 0.11 -11.08 -1.00
CA THR A 172 1.40 -11.29 -1.67
C THR A 172 1.52 -10.44 -2.92
N LYS A 173 2.72 -9.91 -3.16
CA LYS A 173 3.08 -9.37 -4.46
C LYS A 173 3.37 -10.51 -5.44
N VAL A 174 2.66 -10.52 -6.56
CA VAL A 174 2.78 -11.50 -7.65
C VAL A 174 3.45 -10.83 -8.85
N GLU A 175 4.43 -11.51 -9.43
CA GLU A 175 5.01 -11.12 -10.72
C GLU A 175 4.03 -11.48 -11.84
N ILE A 176 3.51 -10.46 -12.54
CA ILE A 176 2.54 -10.62 -13.62
C ILE A 176 3.20 -10.25 -14.94
N ASN A 177 3.36 -11.23 -15.82
CA ASN A 177 3.96 -11.04 -17.13
C ASN A 177 3.04 -10.22 -18.05
N GLY A 178 3.63 -9.28 -18.80
CA GLY A 178 2.88 -8.43 -19.73
C GLY A 178 2.23 -7.20 -19.09
N MET A 179 2.62 -6.83 -17.86
CA MET A 179 2.11 -5.61 -17.24
C MET A 179 2.40 -4.37 -18.10
N PRO A 180 1.38 -3.55 -18.43
CA PRO A 180 1.61 -2.35 -19.20
C PRO A 180 2.43 -1.31 -18.44
N ASP A 181 3.48 -0.77 -19.05
CA ASP A 181 4.35 0.25 -18.44
C ASP A 181 3.60 1.57 -18.15
N PHE A 182 2.57 1.87 -18.95
CA PHE A 182 1.72 3.05 -18.81
C PHE A 182 0.63 2.90 -17.74
N ARG A 183 0.60 1.81 -16.97
CA ARG A 183 -0.35 1.60 -15.87
C ARG A 183 -0.32 2.75 -14.85
N LEU A 184 0.87 3.24 -14.50
CA LEU A 184 0.99 4.35 -13.54
C LEU A 184 0.34 5.63 -14.07
N SER A 185 0.53 5.94 -15.35
CA SER A 185 -0.13 7.07 -16.02
C SER A 185 -1.65 6.91 -15.99
N SER A 186 -2.15 5.71 -16.29
CA SER A 186 -3.60 5.42 -16.21
C SER A 186 -4.15 5.57 -14.79
N VAL A 187 -3.40 5.15 -13.75
CA VAL A 187 -3.78 5.40 -12.35
C VAL A 187 -3.87 6.89 -12.06
N LEU A 188 -2.87 7.67 -12.47
CA LEU A 188 -2.86 9.12 -12.26
C LEU A 188 -4.03 9.80 -12.99
N ARG A 189 -4.31 9.43 -14.25
CA ARG A 189 -5.47 9.93 -15.01
C ARG A 189 -6.80 9.54 -14.38
N SER A 190 -6.90 8.36 -13.75
CA SER A 190 -8.13 7.98 -13.04
C SER A 190 -8.42 8.84 -11.80
N ILE A 191 -7.38 9.46 -11.23
CA ILE A 191 -7.49 10.38 -10.09
C ILE A 191 -7.70 11.81 -10.59
N ILE A 192 -6.91 12.22 -11.59
CA ILE A 192 -6.92 13.55 -12.22
C ILE A 192 -7.58 13.39 -13.59
N ASP A 193 -8.91 13.29 -13.60
CA ASP A 193 -9.72 13.03 -14.79
C ASP A 193 -10.30 14.30 -15.44
N SER A 194 -9.99 15.48 -14.88
CA SER A 194 -10.50 16.77 -15.37
C SER A 194 -9.50 17.91 -15.19
N SER A 195 -9.64 18.94 -16.03
CA SER A 195 -8.88 20.19 -15.92
C SER A 195 -9.00 20.82 -14.53
N ASP A 196 -10.19 20.80 -13.93
CA ASP A 196 -10.43 21.34 -12.59
C ASP A 196 -9.62 20.59 -11.51
N LYS A 197 -9.58 19.24 -11.59
CA LYS A 197 -8.77 18.43 -10.67
C LYS A 197 -7.27 18.65 -10.89
N PHE A 198 -6.84 18.84 -12.13
CA PHE A 198 -5.47 19.21 -12.44
C PHE A 198 -5.09 20.56 -11.82
N LEU A 199 -5.93 21.59 -11.97
CA LEU A 199 -5.69 22.92 -11.40
C LEU A 199 -5.72 22.91 -9.86
N ALA A 200 -6.59 22.11 -9.25
CA ALA A 200 -6.62 21.92 -7.80
C ALA A 200 -5.32 21.29 -7.29
N LEU A 201 -4.83 20.26 -7.98
CA LEU A 201 -3.55 19.63 -7.67
C LEU A 201 -2.37 20.58 -7.88
N LEU A 202 -2.38 21.34 -8.98
CA LEU A 202 -1.35 22.35 -9.27
C LEU A 202 -1.22 23.34 -8.12
N ARG A 203 -2.33 23.92 -7.66
CA ARG A 203 -2.34 24.84 -6.51
C ARG A 203 -1.83 24.18 -5.23
N SER A 204 -2.18 22.91 -5.00
CA SER A 204 -1.69 22.13 -3.87
C SER A 204 -0.17 21.94 -3.91
N VAL A 205 0.39 21.67 -5.10
CA VAL A 205 1.84 21.54 -5.29
C VAL A 205 2.56 22.88 -5.13
N LEU A 206 1.93 23.99 -5.53
CA LEU A 206 2.54 25.33 -5.44
C LEU A 206 2.45 25.95 -4.04
N SER A 207 1.42 25.59 -3.25
CA SER A 207 1.18 26.12 -1.91
C SER A 207 2.26 25.72 -0.90
N ASP A 208 2.56 26.61 0.04
CA ASP A 208 3.50 26.35 1.15
C ASP A 208 2.95 25.41 2.22
N GLU A 209 1.62 25.27 2.30
CA GLU A 209 0.97 24.28 3.15
C GLU A 209 0.38 23.14 2.29
N PRO A 210 0.61 21.87 2.64
CA PRO A 210 0.01 20.73 1.97
C PRO A 210 -1.49 20.66 2.28
N HIS A 211 -2.28 21.50 1.63
CA HIS A 211 -3.73 21.37 1.62
C HIS A 211 -4.10 20.29 0.61
N PHE A 212 -4.15 19.03 1.05
CA PHE A 212 -4.88 17.98 0.35
C PHE A 212 -6.38 18.21 0.54
N ALA A 213 -6.93 19.24 -0.10
CA ALA A 213 -8.36 19.37 -0.26
C ALA A 213 -8.80 18.45 -1.41
N VAL A 214 -9.04 17.18 -1.09
CA VAL A 214 -9.73 16.28 -2.02
C VAL A 214 -11.12 16.89 -2.28
N PRO A 215 -11.49 17.20 -3.53
CA PRO A 215 -12.85 17.65 -3.81
C PRO A 215 -13.80 16.50 -3.52
N LYS A 216 -14.54 16.56 -2.41
CA LYS A 216 -15.73 15.73 -2.21
C LYS A 216 -16.81 16.25 -3.14
N THR A 217 -16.89 15.74 -4.37
CA THR A 217 -18.05 16.01 -5.22
C THR A 217 -19.19 15.04 -4.88
N ILE A 218 -20.23 15.60 -4.27
CA ILE A 218 -21.66 15.31 -4.43
C ILE A 218 -22.18 13.99 -3.82
N SER A 219 -22.77 14.11 -2.64
CA SER A 219 -23.99 13.37 -2.31
C SER A 219 -25.04 14.37 -1.82
N SER A 220 -26.19 14.30 -2.46
CA SER A 220 -27.36 15.15 -2.31
C SER A 220 -28.00 15.09 -0.93
N SER A 221 -28.75 16.16 -0.63
CA SER A 221 -29.81 16.34 0.39
C SER A 221 -29.39 16.85 1.78
N ASN A 222 -29.70 18.15 1.96
CA ASN A 222 -30.13 18.83 3.19
C ASN A 222 -30.09 18.03 4.50
N VAL A 223 -29.10 18.29 5.36
CA VAL A 223 -29.33 18.53 6.80
C VAL A 223 -28.29 19.52 7.30
N LEU A 224 -28.77 20.66 7.80
CA LEU A 224 -28.02 21.60 8.65
C LEU A 224 -27.75 20.94 10.00
N SER A 225 -26.48 20.79 10.39
CA SER A 225 -26.06 20.82 11.80
C SER A 225 -24.54 21.00 11.90
N ASP A 226 -24.17 22.26 12.16
CA ASP A 226 -23.16 22.73 13.11
C ASP A 226 -21.96 21.82 13.47
N GLY A 227 -20.76 22.39 13.30
CA GLY A 227 -19.50 21.87 13.85
C GLY A 227 -18.50 21.36 12.82
N LEU A 228 -17.41 22.12 12.63
CA LEU A 228 -16.15 21.73 11.96
C LEU A 228 -16.16 21.63 10.43
N TYR A 229 -16.86 22.54 9.74
CA TYR A 229 -16.55 22.83 8.33
C TYR A 229 -15.37 23.79 8.25
N GLY A 230 -14.17 23.23 8.17
CA GLY A 230 -13.01 23.94 7.64
C GLY A 230 -13.33 24.40 6.22
N ASP A 231 -13.36 25.71 6.06
CA ASP A 231 -13.89 26.42 4.91
C ASP A 231 -13.02 26.20 3.66
N ILE A 232 -13.51 25.39 2.72
CA ILE A 232 -12.91 25.20 1.37
C ILE A 232 -12.90 26.52 0.58
N THR A 233 -13.60 27.57 1.02
CA THR A 233 -13.62 28.87 0.34
C THR A 233 -12.37 29.73 0.56
N THR A 234 -11.40 29.27 1.37
CA THR A 234 -10.17 30.02 1.68
C THR A 234 -8.91 29.50 0.99
N LEU A 235 -9.02 28.66 -0.05
CA LEU A 235 -7.98 28.66 -1.08
C LEU A 235 -7.96 30.09 -1.63
N ASN A 236 -6.90 30.85 -1.39
CA ASN A 236 -6.72 32.18 -1.98
C ASN A 236 -6.63 32.02 -3.51
N PHE A 237 -7.79 31.92 -4.17
CA PHE A 237 -7.93 31.93 -5.63
C PHE A 237 -7.57 33.30 -6.22
N THR A 238 -7.12 34.26 -5.39
CA THR A 238 -6.79 35.63 -5.73
C THR A 238 -5.41 35.79 -6.38
N THR A 239 -4.49 34.84 -6.17
CA THR A 239 -3.18 34.88 -6.82
C THR A 239 -3.26 34.20 -8.20
N PRO A 240 -2.85 34.88 -9.28
CA PRO A 240 -2.71 34.24 -10.59
C PRO A 240 -1.71 33.08 -10.52
N ILE A 241 -2.06 31.93 -11.10
CA ILE A 241 -1.22 30.71 -11.14
C ILE A 241 0.20 31.00 -11.64
N TYR A 242 0.35 31.94 -12.58
CA TYR A 242 1.65 32.33 -13.11
C TYR A 242 2.58 32.94 -12.04
N GLU A 243 2.05 33.77 -11.14
CA GLU A 243 2.84 34.37 -10.06
C GLU A 243 3.28 33.31 -9.05
N GLU A 244 2.42 32.33 -8.76
CA GLU A 244 2.75 31.19 -7.90
C GLU A 244 3.85 30.32 -8.51
N LEU A 245 3.81 30.08 -9.83
CA LEU A 245 4.86 29.37 -10.56
C LEU A 245 6.20 30.10 -10.49
N LEU A 246 6.22 31.42 -10.72
CA LEU A 246 7.44 32.24 -10.62
C LEU A 246 7.98 32.29 -9.19
N PHE A 247 7.09 32.37 -8.20
CA PHE A 247 7.48 32.32 -6.79
C PHE A 247 8.11 30.98 -6.43
N ALA A 248 7.50 29.87 -6.86
CA ALA A 248 8.02 28.52 -6.68
C ALA A 248 9.36 28.34 -7.41
N LEU A 249 9.53 28.91 -8.61
CA LEU A 249 10.80 28.89 -9.35
C LEU A 249 11.94 29.55 -8.54
N SER A 250 11.65 30.68 -7.89
CA SER A 250 12.64 31.42 -7.11
C SER A 250 12.98 30.77 -5.77
N ARG A 251 12.02 30.15 -5.07
CA ARG A 251 12.17 29.71 -3.66
C ARG A 251 12.08 28.20 -3.46
N HIS A 252 11.35 27.50 -4.31
CA HIS A 252 11.03 26.07 -4.16
C HIS A 252 11.09 25.30 -5.50
N PRO A 253 12.21 25.34 -6.25
CA PRO A 253 12.31 24.73 -7.58
C PRO A 253 12.02 23.22 -7.58
N ASN A 254 12.29 22.53 -6.45
CA ASN A 254 11.97 21.10 -6.29
C ASN A 254 10.48 20.76 -6.48
N ARG A 255 9.58 21.69 -6.13
CA ARG A 255 8.13 21.52 -6.36
C ARG A 255 7.81 21.53 -7.86
N LEU A 256 8.53 22.35 -8.62
CA LEU A 256 8.36 22.43 -10.07
C LEU A 256 8.93 21.20 -10.79
N TYR A 257 10.01 20.57 -10.32
CA TYR A 257 10.43 19.26 -10.87
C TYR A 257 9.37 18.17 -10.64
N SER A 258 8.72 18.19 -9.47
CA SER A 258 7.62 17.27 -9.17
C SER A 258 6.44 17.48 -10.11
N LEU A 259 6.09 18.75 -10.37
CA LEU A 259 5.06 19.14 -11.33
C LEU A 259 5.43 18.74 -12.77
N ALA A 260 6.70 18.92 -13.18
CA ALA A 260 7.19 18.51 -14.49
C ALA A 260 7.00 17.01 -14.71
N SER A 261 7.40 16.19 -13.73
CA SER A 261 7.23 14.73 -13.79
C SER A 261 5.75 14.32 -13.85
N LEU A 262 4.87 15.07 -13.18
CA LEU A 262 3.43 14.83 -13.23
C LEU A 262 2.86 15.13 -14.62
N ILE A 263 3.19 16.29 -15.20
CA ILE A 263 2.75 16.71 -16.53
C ILE A 263 3.17 15.67 -17.56
N GLU A 264 4.44 15.24 -17.54
CA GLU A 264 4.94 14.19 -18.45
C GLU A 264 4.23 12.84 -18.29
N LYS A 265 3.77 12.50 -17.08
CA LYS A 265 3.02 11.25 -16.86
C LYS A 265 1.58 11.34 -17.33
N LEU A 266 0.97 12.52 -17.22
CA LEU A 266 -0.40 12.77 -17.68
C LEU A 266 -0.46 12.90 -19.20
N ASP A 267 0.55 13.48 -19.85
CA ASP A 267 0.56 13.75 -21.29
C ASP A 267 0.86 12.51 -22.18
N LYS A 268 1.25 11.38 -21.59
CA LYS A 268 1.68 10.16 -22.32
C LYS A 268 0.60 9.34 -23.03
N GLU A 269 -0.68 9.74 -23.02
CA GLU A 269 -1.76 9.00 -23.67
C GLU A 269 -2.47 9.87 -24.73
N ASP A 270 -2.73 9.31 -25.93
CA ASP A 270 -3.43 9.90 -27.09
C ASP A 270 -4.92 10.26 -26.85
N GLU A 271 -5.34 10.38 -25.59
CA GLU A 271 -6.67 10.84 -25.20
C GLU A 271 -6.71 12.37 -25.02
N GLU A 272 -7.92 12.94 -24.92
CA GLU A 272 -8.12 14.38 -24.68
C GLU A 272 -7.21 14.87 -23.53
N SER A 273 -6.46 15.94 -23.80
CA SER A 273 -5.54 16.52 -22.82
C SER A 273 -6.32 17.07 -21.63
N ILE A 274 -6.13 16.46 -20.47
CA ILE A 274 -6.67 16.91 -19.19
C ILE A 274 -6.00 18.23 -18.77
N ILE A 275 -4.82 18.50 -19.31
CA ILE A 275 -4.07 19.73 -19.07
C ILE A 275 -4.56 20.80 -20.06
N PRO A 276 -5.01 21.98 -19.57
CA PRO A 276 -5.38 23.10 -20.43
C PRO A 276 -4.24 23.53 -21.34
N LYS A 277 -4.53 23.82 -22.60
CA LYS A 277 -3.53 24.26 -23.58
C LYS A 277 -2.88 25.58 -23.16
N GLU A 278 -3.69 26.48 -22.63
CA GLU A 278 -3.26 27.79 -22.12
C GLU A 278 -2.28 27.64 -20.96
N PHE A 279 -2.44 26.59 -20.13
CA PHE A 279 -1.47 26.29 -19.08
C PHE A 279 -0.16 25.76 -19.64
N LEU A 280 -0.19 24.87 -20.65
CA LEU A 280 1.02 24.34 -21.28
C LEU A 280 1.88 25.45 -21.90
N GLU A 281 1.26 26.46 -22.53
CA GLU A 281 1.97 27.63 -23.07
C GLU A 281 2.74 28.39 -21.99
N ILE A 282 2.14 28.56 -20.81
CA ILE A 282 2.78 29.20 -19.66
C ILE A 282 3.88 28.30 -19.08
N TRP A 283 3.60 27.00 -18.99
CA TRP A 283 4.48 26.00 -18.41
C TRP A 283 5.80 25.87 -19.16
N GLU A 284 5.79 25.87 -20.49
CA GLU A 284 7.02 25.76 -21.29
C GLU A 284 8.01 26.90 -20.98
N ASN A 285 7.50 28.14 -20.82
CA ASN A 285 8.33 29.29 -20.43
C ASN A 285 8.96 29.12 -19.03
N VAL A 286 8.20 28.56 -18.08
CA VAL A 286 8.70 28.31 -16.71
C VAL A 286 9.70 27.14 -16.70
N LYS A 287 9.45 26.10 -17.51
CA LYS A 287 10.28 24.91 -17.63
C LYS A 287 11.67 25.25 -18.16
N GLU A 288 11.77 26.13 -19.16
CA GLU A 288 13.06 26.61 -19.68
C GLU A 288 13.92 27.35 -18.63
N LEU A 289 13.28 27.97 -17.64
CA LEU A 289 13.95 28.72 -16.58
C LEU A 289 14.31 27.85 -15.36
N LEU A 290 13.92 26.57 -15.34
CA LEU A 290 14.27 25.67 -14.26
C LEU A 290 15.80 25.50 -14.20
N PRO A 291 16.41 25.61 -13.01
CA PRO A 291 17.83 25.30 -12.85
C PRO A 291 18.13 23.87 -13.37
N ASN A 292 19.30 23.65 -13.94
CA ASN A 292 19.76 22.28 -14.19
C ASN A 292 20.09 21.63 -12.84
N GLU A 293 19.65 20.39 -12.63
CA GLU A 293 20.07 19.57 -11.47
C GLU A 293 21.59 19.35 -11.43
#